data_AF-A0AAF0B2Y3-F1
#
_entry.id   AF-A0AAF0B2Y3-F1
#
_cell.length_a   1.000
_cell.length_b   1.000
_cell.length_c   1.000
_cell.angle_alpha   90.00
_cell.angle_beta   90.00
_cell.angle_gamma   90.00
#
_symmetry.space_group_name_H-M   'P 1'
#
loop_
_entity.id
_entity.type
_entity.pdbx_description
1 polymer ?
#
loop_
_entity_poly.entity_id
_entity_poly.type
_entity_poly.pdbx_seq_one_letter_code
_entity_poly.pdbx_strand_id
1 'polypeptide(L)'
;MNRGYIKTMFALFILLLYARNRAFASESISDVGDSNTVSTQNIANLDENHENGDLLACTDYEEVNKASEIMDDVIDRLKYYGNYNSNYSCYYTIEERGFISFTDYGGIDVAKFYLKIRDPNKYDQIVKMLYEAKDSYGFGSNDNKAKIVREYYPNLTLIQKYSDTPFHKYSFGLFTIVEESNTTIFANTSININDETSANKKKGEKDVNLSNNHIDFDDVIRQIVLKNLFTNFFGFIITKKHDNVCITYVESNRDDKSYPEDSDKRKRRAQNMLNLMNTLLYDFKS
;
A
#
# COMPACT_ATOMS: atom_id res chain seq x y z
N MET A 1 -2.28 -30.60 -20.57
CA MET A 1 -1.38 -30.08 -19.51
C MET A 1 -1.97 -30.49 -18.16
N ASN A 2 -1.25 -31.27 -17.36
CA ASN A 2 -1.83 -31.97 -16.21
C ASN A 2 -2.10 -30.98 -15.05
N ARG A 3 -3.35 -30.83 -14.60
CA ARG A 3 -3.76 -29.81 -13.59
C ARG A 3 -3.01 -29.92 -12.26
N GLY A 4 -2.47 -31.10 -11.92
CA GLY A 4 -1.63 -31.29 -10.74
C GLY A 4 -0.26 -30.60 -10.85
N TYR A 5 0.31 -30.52 -12.05
CA TYR A 5 1.68 -30.05 -12.26
C TYR A 5 1.84 -28.55 -12.03
N ILE A 6 0.79 -27.76 -12.33
CA ILE A 6 0.78 -26.31 -12.11
C ILE A 6 0.78 -25.98 -10.61
N LYS A 7 0.04 -26.74 -9.79
CA LYS A 7 0.00 -26.54 -8.33
C LYS A 7 1.34 -26.90 -7.68
N THR A 8 1.99 -27.98 -8.12
CA THR A 8 3.30 -28.38 -7.61
C THR A 8 4.41 -27.41 -8.02
N MET A 9 4.36 -26.86 -9.24
CA MET A 9 5.32 -25.84 -9.69
C MET A 9 5.19 -24.52 -8.92
N PHE A 10 3.98 -24.07 -8.60
CA PHE A 10 3.76 -22.84 -7.83
C PHE A 10 4.28 -22.94 -6.38
N ALA A 11 4.05 -24.08 -5.72
CA ALA A 11 4.57 -24.34 -4.38
C ALA A 11 6.11 -24.36 -4.34
N LEU A 12 6.75 -24.92 -5.38
CA LEU A 12 8.21 -24.91 -5.52
C LEU A 12 8.76 -23.49 -5.77
N PHE A 13 8.02 -22.64 -6.48
CA PHE A 13 8.41 -21.25 -6.72
C PHE A 13 8.38 -20.40 -5.43
N ILE A 14 7.37 -20.61 -4.58
CA ILE A 14 7.26 -19.97 -3.26
C ILE A 14 8.40 -20.40 -2.33
N LEU A 15 8.76 -21.69 -2.33
CA LEU A 15 9.90 -22.21 -1.55
C LEU A 15 11.25 -21.64 -2.03
N LEU A 16 11.44 -21.44 -3.34
CA LEU A 16 12.65 -20.85 -3.90
C LEU A 16 12.79 -19.35 -3.58
N LEU A 17 11.68 -18.60 -3.59
CA LEU A 17 11.65 -17.20 -3.13
C LEU A 17 11.97 -17.10 -1.63
N TYR A 18 11.42 -18.00 -0.83
CA TYR A 18 11.69 -18.08 0.61
C TYR A 18 13.16 -18.41 0.93
N ALA A 19 13.75 -19.39 0.22
CA ALA A 19 15.15 -19.76 0.40
C ALA A 19 16.13 -18.67 -0.05
N ARG A 20 15.81 -17.97 -1.15
CA ARG A 20 16.64 -16.86 -1.66
C ARG A 20 16.68 -15.69 -0.67
N ASN A 21 15.55 -15.34 -0.05
CA ASN A 21 15.49 -14.31 0.99
C ASN A 21 16.26 -14.70 2.27
N ARG A 22 16.29 -16.00 2.62
CA ARG A 22 17.07 -16.50 3.76
C ARG A 22 18.58 -16.48 3.50
N ALA A 23 19.02 -16.77 2.27
CA ALA A 23 20.43 -16.73 1.89
C ALA A 23 21.02 -15.31 1.94
N PHE A 24 20.24 -14.29 1.56
CA PHE A 24 20.63 -12.87 1.71
C PHE A 24 20.85 -12.45 3.17
N ALA A 25 20.17 -13.09 4.12
CA ALA A 25 20.34 -12.81 5.55
C ALA A 25 21.56 -13.52 6.17
N SER A 26 22.15 -14.53 5.51
CA SER A 26 23.28 -15.29 6.05
C SER A 26 24.65 -14.92 5.47
N GLU A 27 24.73 -14.10 4.42
CA GLU A 27 26.00 -13.75 3.76
C GLU A 27 26.73 -12.53 4.35
N SER A 28 26.23 -11.91 5.42
CA SER A 28 26.96 -10.83 6.11
C SER A 28 27.88 -11.36 7.23
N ILE A 29 28.81 -12.25 6.90
CA ILE A 29 29.99 -12.49 7.75
C ILE A 29 31.21 -12.55 6.83
N SER A 30 31.83 -11.39 6.61
CA SER A 30 33.19 -11.31 6.08
C SER A 30 34.17 -11.09 7.22
N ASP A 31 35.15 -11.96 7.26
CA ASP A 31 36.19 -12.12 8.27
C ASP A 31 37.34 -11.08 8.13
N VAL A 32 37.94 -10.75 9.29
CA VAL A 32 39.26 -10.12 9.56
C VAL A 32 39.57 -8.66 9.15
N GLY A 33 39.81 -7.84 10.19
CA GLY A 33 41.00 -6.99 10.34
C GLY A 33 40.90 -5.50 9.98
N ASP A 34 40.68 -4.60 10.95
CA ASP A 34 41.73 -3.73 11.49
C ASP A 34 41.23 -2.64 12.46
N SER A 35 42.16 -2.28 13.34
CA SER A 35 42.17 -1.36 14.47
C SER A 35 41.29 -0.08 14.43
N ASN A 36 40.68 0.19 15.59
CA ASN A 36 40.25 1.48 16.17
C ASN A 36 39.11 2.26 15.50
N THR A 37 37.93 2.32 16.11
CA THR A 37 37.41 3.50 16.85
C THR A 37 35.94 3.34 17.29
N VAL A 38 35.69 3.71 18.56
CA VAL A 38 34.42 4.07 19.23
C VAL A 38 33.37 2.96 19.42
N SER A 39 33.18 2.63 20.71
CA SER A 39 32.43 1.51 21.30
C SER A 39 30.96 1.42 20.87
N THR A 40 30.63 0.31 20.20
CA THR A 40 29.31 -0.30 20.07
C THR A 40 28.89 -0.90 21.42
N GLN A 41 28.28 -0.09 22.27
CA GLN A 41 27.54 -0.57 23.44
C GLN A 41 26.23 0.19 23.48
N ASN A 42 25.17 -0.43 22.93
CA ASN A 42 23.73 -0.25 23.24
C ASN A 42 22.79 -0.86 22.17
N ILE A 43 23.18 -1.97 21.53
CA ILE A 43 22.23 -2.83 20.79
C ILE A 43 22.38 -4.26 21.33
N ALA A 44 22.09 -4.41 22.61
CA ALA A 44 21.94 -5.70 23.28
C ALA A 44 21.05 -5.43 24.49
N ASN A 45 19.77 -5.18 24.22
CA ASN A 45 18.62 -5.27 25.12
C ASN A 45 17.38 -4.93 24.31
N LEU A 46 16.96 -5.88 23.48
CA LEU A 46 15.60 -5.95 22.95
C LEU A 46 15.21 -7.43 22.93
N ASP A 47 15.43 -8.08 24.06
CA ASP A 47 14.92 -9.41 24.36
C ASP A 47 13.78 -9.24 25.36
N GLU A 48 12.63 -8.84 24.83
CA GLU A 48 11.30 -8.92 25.44
C GLU A 48 10.30 -8.46 24.37
N ASN A 49 9.90 -9.40 23.49
CA ASN A 49 8.60 -9.47 22.78
C ASN A 49 8.62 -10.53 21.65
N HIS A 50 9.25 -11.68 21.88
CA HIS A 50 9.28 -12.79 20.91
C HIS A 50 8.04 -13.72 20.96
N GLU A 51 6.93 -13.30 21.59
CA GLU A 51 5.69 -14.11 21.65
C GLU A 51 4.55 -13.63 20.72
N ASN A 52 4.70 -12.51 19.99
CA ASN A 52 3.62 -12.00 19.12
C ASN A 52 3.73 -12.40 17.63
N GLY A 53 4.83 -13.00 17.20
CA GLY A 53 5.06 -13.33 15.79
C GLY A 53 4.12 -14.39 15.21
N ASP A 54 3.69 -15.35 16.03
CA ASP A 54 2.84 -16.47 15.58
C ASP A 54 1.36 -16.11 15.40
N LEU A 55 0.90 -14.98 15.98
CA LEU A 55 -0.54 -14.63 15.98
C LEU A 55 -0.98 -13.78 14.78
N LEU A 56 -0.05 -13.16 14.03
CA LEU A 56 -0.37 -12.31 12.88
C LEU A 56 -0.29 -13.02 11.53
N ALA A 57 0.48 -14.11 11.44
CA ALA A 57 0.63 -14.88 10.22
C ALA A 57 -0.72 -15.54 9.84
N CYS A 58 -1.27 -15.16 8.70
CA CYS A 58 -2.49 -15.78 8.20
C CYS A 58 -2.18 -17.19 7.67
N THR A 59 -2.82 -18.21 8.25
CA THR A 59 -2.68 -19.61 7.82
C THR A 59 -3.83 -20.07 6.93
N ASP A 60 -4.87 -19.25 6.75
CA ASP A 60 -5.98 -19.56 5.86
C ASP A 60 -5.57 -19.38 4.39
N TYR A 61 -5.41 -20.50 3.70
CA TYR A 61 -4.98 -20.52 2.32
C TYR A 61 -5.96 -19.83 1.35
N GLU A 62 -7.26 -19.87 1.62
CA GLU A 62 -8.26 -19.20 0.78
C GLU A 62 -8.14 -17.68 0.92
N GLU A 63 -8.03 -17.19 2.16
CA GLU A 63 -7.83 -15.77 2.45
C GLU A 63 -6.50 -15.25 1.86
N VAL A 64 -5.40 -15.98 2.05
CA VAL A 64 -4.08 -15.64 1.50
C VAL A 64 -4.10 -15.50 -0.01
N ASN A 65 -4.68 -16.47 -0.74
CA ASN A 65 -4.74 -16.39 -2.21
C ASN A 65 -5.62 -15.23 -2.66
N LYS A 66 -6.73 -14.97 -1.96
CA LYS A 66 -7.63 -13.88 -2.31
C LYS A 66 -6.97 -12.52 -2.08
N ALA A 67 -6.24 -12.35 -0.99
CA ALA A 67 -5.47 -11.13 -0.73
C ALA A 67 -4.45 -10.86 -1.85
N SER A 68 -3.73 -11.89 -2.32
CA SER A 68 -2.81 -11.77 -3.46
C SER A 68 -3.54 -11.38 -4.75
N GLU A 69 -4.64 -12.06 -5.09
CA GLU A 69 -5.43 -11.74 -6.30
C GLU A 69 -5.93 -10.29 -6.29
N ILE A 70 -6.40 -9.81 -5.13
CA ILE A 70 -6.83 -8.43 -4.96
C ILE A 70 -5.68 -7.46 -5.22
N MET A 71 -4.50 -7.73 -4.66
CA MET A 71 -3.35 -6.82 -4.82
C MET A 71 -2.73 -6.85 -6.22
N ASP A 72 -2.75 -8.01 -6.91
CA ASP A 72 -2.37 -8.10 -8.31
C ASP A 72 -3.26 -7.19 -9.17
N ASP A 73 -4.58 -7.24 -8.98
CA ASP A 73 -5.53 -6.36 -9.68
C ASP A 73 -5.33 -4.87 -9.32
N VAL A 74 -4.98 -4.55 -8.07
CA VAL A 74 -4.63 -3.18 -7.67
C VAL A 74 -3.37 -2.71 -8.39
N ILE A 75 -2.32 -3.54 -8.47
CA ILE A 75 -1.08 -3.20 -9.17
C ILE A 75 -1.36 -2.96 -10.66
N ASP A 76 -2.17 -3.80 -11.30
CA ASP A 76 -2.57 -3.63 -12.69
C ASP A 76 -3.33 -2.32 -12.91
N ARG A 77 -4.25 -1.97 -12.01
CA ARG A 77 -4.96 -0.67 -12.04
C ARG A 77 -4.00 0.51 -11.86
N LEU A 78 -3.05 0.44 -10.92
CA LEU A 78 -2.04 1.47 -10.74
C LEU A 78 -1.19 1.66 -12.00
N LYS A 79 -0.74 0.56 -12.63
CA LYS A 79 0.00 0.61 -13.90
C LYS A 79 -0.84 1.20 -15.02
N TYR A 80 -2.10 0.77 -15.15
CA TYR A 80 -3.02 1.25 -16.18
C TYR A 80 -3.27 2.76 -16.08
N TYR A 81 -3.68 3.24 -14.89
CA TYR A 81 -4.00 4.66 -14.68
C TYR A 81 -2.74 5.53 -14.56
N GLY A 82 -1.63 4.96 -14.08
CA GLY A 82 -0.33 5.62 -14.00
C GLY A 82 0.33 5.80 -15.37
N ASN A 83 0.02 4.96 -16.35
CA ASN A 83 0.56 5.07 -17.69
C ASN A 83 0.17 6.41 -18.35
N TYR A 84 1.15 7.05 -18.97
CA TYR A 84 1.01 8.32 -19.65
C TYR A 84 0.53 8.10 -21.08
N ASN A 85 -0.78 7.97 -21.26
CA ASN A 85 -1.41 8.20 -22.56
C ASN A 85 -1.97 9.63 -22.58
N SER A 86 -1.52 10.42 -23.55
CA SER A 86 -1.56 11.88 -23.66
C SER A 86 -2.94 12.57 -23.69
N ASN A 87 -4.01 11.95 -23.22
CA ASN A 87 -5.38 12.48 -23.29
C ASN A 87 -5.89 13.06 -21.95
N TYR A 88 -5.03 13.20 -20.95
CA TYR A 88 -5.43 13.73 -19.64
C TYR A 88 -5.30 15.25 -19.60
N SER A 89 -6.37 15.93 -19.16
CA SER A 89 -6.30 17.36 -18.86
C SER A 89 -5.47 17.57 -17.59
N CYS A 90 -4.30 18.22 -17.72
CA CYS A 90 -3.49 18.61 -16.57
C CYS A 90 -4.24 19.66 -15.74
N TYR A 91 -4.33 19.41 -14.43
CA TYR A 91 -4.93 20.31 -13.45
C TYR A 91 -3.89 21.25 -12.84
N TYR A 92 -2.68 20.74 -12.58
CA TYR A 92 -1.52 21.54 -12.18
C TYR A 92 -0.25 21.05 -12.88
N THR A 93 0.70 21.96 -13.06
CA THR A 93 2.04 21.68 -13.60
C THR A 93 3.09 22.38 -12.75
N ILE A 94 4.14 21.67 -12.36
CA ILE A 94 5.33 22.22 -11.70
C ILE A 94 6.45 22.23 -12.74
N GLU A 95 6.58 23.35 -13.45
CA GLU A 95 7.51 23.49 -14.59
C GLU A 95 7.41 22.27 -15.53
N GLU A 96 8.56 21.72 -15.93
CA GLU A 96 8.71 20.45 -16.65
C GLU A 96 8.95 19.24 -15.72
N ARG A 97 8.88 19.45 -14.39
CA ARG A 97 9.23 18.40 -13.41
C ARG A 97 8.04 17.56 -12.99
N GLY A 98 6.83 18.07 -13.02
CA GLY A 98 5.68 17.28 -12.60
C GLY A 98 4.34 17.87 -12.98
N PHE A 99 3.30 17.06 -12.87
CA PHE A 99 1.93 17.48 -13.11
C PHE A 99 0.96 16.68 -12.24
N ILE A 100 -0.23 17.25 -12.02
CA ILE A 100 -1.38 16.60 -11.41
C ILE A 100 -2.47 16.52 -12.47
N SER A 101 -3.16 15.39 -12.56
CA SER A 101 -4.27 15.19 -13.49
C SER A 101 -5.38 14.38 -12.84
N PHE A 102 -6.60 14.60 -13.33
CA PHE A 102 -7.80 13.88 -12.92
C PHE A 102 -8.41 13.21 -14.14
N THR A 103 -8.96 12.02 -13.95
CA THR A 103 -9.64 11.24 -14.99
C THR A 103 -10.91 10.68 -14.41
N ASP A 104 -12.00 10.79 -15.17
CA ASP A 104 -13.16 9.94 -15.01
C ASP A 104 -13.18 8.98 -16.19
N TYR A 105 -12.91 7.69 -15.95
CA TYR A 105 -13.05 6.65 -16.95
C TYR A 105 -13.88 5.51 -16.39
N GLY A 106 -15.03 5.24 -17.02
CA GLY A 106 -15.95 4.20 -16.56
C GLY A 106 -16.60 4.50 -15.20
N GLY A 107 -16.72 5.77 -14.82
CA GLY A 107 -17.33 6.19 -13.54
C GLY A 107 -16.37 6.06 -12.34
N ILE A 108 -15.06 5.98 -12.60
CA ILE A 108 -14.02 5.92 -11.57
C ILE A 108 -13.24 7.24 -11.59
N ASP A 109 -13.41 8.04 -10.53
CA ASP A 109 -12.69 9.30 -10.29
C ASP A 109 -11.26 9.05 -9.82
N VAL A 110 -10.33 9.00 -10.77
CA VAL A 110 -8.91 8.79 -10.54
C VAL A 110 -8.17 10.11 -10.55
N ALA A 111 -7.37 10.34 -9.51
CA ALA A 111 -6.40 11.42 -9.50
C ALA A 111 -5.00 10.82 -9.53
N LYS A 112 -4.07 11.51 -10.19
CA LYS A 112 -2.67 11.11 -10.23
C LYS A 112 -1.75 12.30 -10.29
N PHE A 113 -0.54 12.12 -9.79
CA PHE A 113 0.56 13.00 -10.13
C PHE A 113 1.74 12.24 -10.70
N TYR A 114 2.49 12.94 -11.52
CA TYR A 114 3.81 12.52 -11.99
C TYR A 114 4.83 13.55 -11.52
N LEU A 115 5.99 13.06 -11.05
CA LEU A 115 7.10 13.89 -10.61
C LEU A 115 8.43 13.29 -11.06
N LYS A 116 9.30 14.12 -11.59
CA LYS A 116 10.67 13.79 -12.01
C LYS A 116 11.68 14.41 -11.05
N ILE A 117 12.47 13.55 -10.40
CA ILE A 117 13.65 13.92 -9.60
C ILE A 117 14.89 13.68 -10.46
N ARG A 118 15.70 14.72 -10.73
CA ARG A 118 16.78 14.67 -11.74
C ARG A 118 18.02 13.87 -11.36
N ASP A 119 18.14 13.44 -10.11
CA ASP A 119 19.26 12.63 -9.67
C ASP A 119 18.83 11.15 -9.54
N PRO A 120 19.29 10.27 -10.44
CA PRO A 120 18.94 8.85 -10.40
C PRO A 120 19.45 8.14 -9.12
N ASN A 121 20.43 8.72 -8.42
CA ASN A 121 20.94 8.17 -7.15
C ASN A 121 19.98 8.39 -5.98
N LYS A 122 18.91 9.19 -6.16
CA LYS A 122 17.86 9.36 -5.15
C LYS A 122 16.88 8.20 -5.08
N TYR A 123 16.94 7.25 -6.02
CA TYR A 123 15.98 6.14 -6.08
C TYR A 123 15.87 5.38 -4.76
N ASP A 124 16.97 4.86 -4.24
CA ASP A 124 16.96 4.05 -3.01
C ASP A 124 16.52 4.86 -1.80
N GLN A 125 16.83 6.16 -1.77
CA GLN A 125 16.42 7.07 -0.69
C GLN A 125 14.91 7.33 -0.72
N ILE A 126 14.33 7.53 -1.92
CA ILE A 126 12.88 7.70 -2.11
C ILE A 126 12.14 6.42 -1.73
N VAL A 127 12.62 5.27 -2.20
CA VAL A 127 12.04 3.95 -1.86
C VAL A 127 12.06 3.73 -0.35
N LYS A 128 13.20 3.99 0.30
CA LYS A 128 13.34 3.88 1.76
C LYS A 128 12.37 4.80 2.50
N MET A 129 12.26 6.07 2.10
CA MET A 129 11.34 7.02 2.72
C MET A 129 9.87 6.55 2.65
N LEU A 130 9.45 6.01 1.49
CA LEU A 130 8.10 5.48 1.34
C LEU A 130 7.89 4.20 2.16
N TYR A 131 8.92 3.35 2.26
CA TYR A 131 8.89 2.16 3.10
C TYR A 131 8.74 2.49 4.59
N GLU A 132 9.50 3.47 5.09
CA GLU A 132 9.44 3.91 6.49
C GLU A 132 8.10 4.55 6.86
N ALA A 133 7.40 5.14 5.89
CA ALA A 133 6.10 5.76 6.08
C ALA A 133 4.91 4.88 5.62
N LYS A 134 5.14 3.60 5.29
CA LYS A 134 4.11 2.70 4.73
C LYS A 134 2.86 2.59 5.61
N ASP A 135 3.05 2.62 6.94
CA ASP A 135 1.96 2.50 7.91
C ASP A 135 1.11 3.78 7.96
N SER A 136 1.70 4.94 7.66
CA SER A 136 0.99 6.23 7.52
C SER A 136 0.26 6.31 6.18
N TYR A 137 0.87 5.77 5.12
CA TYR A 137 0.28 5.79 3.79
C TYR A 137 -0.91 4.85 3.68
N GLY A 138 -0.92 3.69 4.37
CA GLY A 138 -1.97 2.66 4.28
C GLY A 138 -3.42 3.15 4.43
N PHE A 139 -3.62 4.33 5.01
CA PHE A 139 -4.93 4.99 5.16
C PHE A 139 -4.94 6.49 4.84
N GLY A 140 -3.89 7.02 4.19
CA GLY A 140 -3.84 8.42 3.76
C GLY A 140 -3.99 9.48 4.85
N SER A 141 -3.69 9.17 6.13
CA SER A 141 -3.67 10.15 7.24
C SER A 141 -2.57 9.83 8.25
N ASN A 142 -1.92 10.88 8.77
CA ASN A 142 -0.82 10.86 9.73
C ASN A 142 -1.19 10.42 11.16
N ASP A 143 -2.42 9.97 11.41
CA ASP A 143 -2.84 9.59 12.77
C ASP A 143 -2.33 8.18 13.12
N ASN A 144 -1.49 8.11 14.18
CA ASN A 144 -0.76 6.94 14.72
C ASN A 144 -1.63 5.77 15.26
N LYS A 145 -2.77 5.44 14.64
CA LYS A 145 -3.69 4.38 15.12
C LYS A 145 -3.81 3.19 14.16
N ALA A 146 -2.82 2.98 13.29
CA ALA A 146 -2.77 1.83 12.39
C ALA A 146 -2.14 0.61 13.10
N LYS A 147 -2.78 -0.55 13.01
CA LYS A 147 -2.31 -1.83 13.56
C LYS A 147 -2.29 -2.89 12.45
N ILE A 148 -1.19 -3.63 12.32
CA ILE A 148 -1.14 -4.83 11.48
C ILE A 148 -2.00 -5.91 12.13
N VAL A 149 -2.96 -6.45 11.37
CA VAL A 149 -3.90 -7.47 11.84
C VAL A 149 -3.77 -8.79 11.07
N ARG A 150 -3.17 -8.77 9.88
CA ARG A 150 -2.75 -9.97 9.13
C ARG A 150 -1.42 -9.73 8.44
N GLU A 151 -0.58 -10.74 8.44
CA GLU A 151 0.57 -10.89 7.56
C GLU A 151 0.32 -12.08 6.65
N TYR A 152 0.13 -11.84 5.35
CA TYR A 152 -0.03 -12.92 4.35
C TYR A 152 1.33 -13.33 3.79
N TYR A 153 2.17 -12.33 3.50
CA TYR A 153 3.56 -12.47 3.08
C TYR A 153 4.38 -11.32 3.66
N PRO A 154 5.74 -11.39 3.68
CA PRO A 154 6.58 -10.28 4.16
C PRO A 154 6.32 -8.94 3.46
N ASN A 155 5.83 -8.99 2.22
CA ASN A 155 5.48 -7.82 1.42
C ASN A 155 3.97 -7.64 1.22
N LEU A 156 3.10 -8.38 1.93
CA LEU A 156 1.64 -8.25 1.84
C LEU A 156 1.00 -8.36 3.23
N THR A 157 0.47 -7.24 3.72
CA THR A 157 -0.14 -7.13 5.04
C THR A 157 -1.53 -6.51 4.98
N LEU A 158 -2.36 -6.86 5.96
CA LEU A 158 -3.63 -6.18 6.25
C LEU A 158 -3.45 -5.33 7.49
N ILE A 159 -3.80 -4.05 7.36
CA ILE A 159 -3.73 -3.06 8.41
C ILE A 159 -5.16 -2.66 8.77
N GLN A 160 -5.41 -2.42 10.04
CA GLN A 160 -6.62 -1.84 10.58
C GLN A 160 -6.29 -0.47 11.17
N LYS A 161 -7.12 0.54 10.88
CA LYS A 161 -7.06 1.86 11.51
C LYS A 161 -8.36 2.17 12.22
N TYR A 162 -8.23 2.76 13.41
CA TYR A 162 -9.36 3.29 14.18
C TYR A 162 -9.47 4.80 14.02
N SER A 163 -10.68 5.30 13.74
CA SER A 163 -10.99 6.73 13.77
C SER A 163 -11.88 7.05 14.96
N ASP A 164 -11.60 8.17 15.64
CA ASP A 164 -12.50 8.72 16.65
C ASP A 164 -13.73 9.41 16.02
N THR A 165 -13.82 9.44 14.68
CA THR A 165 -14.94 10.07 13.97
C THR A 165 -16.11 9.10 13.80
N PRO A 166 -17.37 9.57 13.93
CA PRO A 166 -18.55 8.71 13.85
C PRO A 166 -18.79 8.12 12.45
N PHE A 167 -18.19 8.73 11.41
CA PHE A 167 -18.46 8.38 10.03
C PHE A 167 -17.50 7.36 9.43
N HIS A 168 -16.45 6.90 10.14
CA HIS A 168 -15.48 5.89 9.65
C HIS A 168 -14.75 5.21 10.82
N LYS A 169 -15.49 4.56 11.71
CA LYS A 169 -14.92 4.05 12.97
C LYS A 169 -13.77 3.07 12.74
N TYR A 170 -13.88 2.22 11.71
CA TYR A 170 -12.84 1.29 11.32
C TYR A 170 -12.51 1.41 9.84
N SER A 171 -11.24 1.48 9.51
CA SER A 171 -10.75 1.34 8.14
C SER A 171 -9.87 0.09 8.06
N PHE A 172 -10.02 -0.68 7.00
CA PHE A 172 -9.18 -1.85 6.71
C PHE A 172 -8.50 -1.64 5.37
N GLY A 173 -7.23 -2.04 5.28
CA GLY A 173 -6.46 -1.84 4.06
C GLY A 173 -5.47 -2.97 3.83
N LEU A 174 -5.40 -3.46 2.60
CA LEU A 174 -4.32 -4.31 2.13
C LEU A 174 -3.21 -3.44 1.57
N PHE A 175 -1.98 -3.80 1.90
CA PHE A 175 -0.79 -3.11 1.46
C PHE A 175 0.21 -4.10 0.90
N THR A 176 0.75 -3.81 -0.29
CA THR A 176 1.86 -4.58 -0.86
C THR A 176 2.97 -3.72 -1.43
N ILE A 177 4.19 -4.27 -1.40
CA ILE A 177 5.36 -3.70 -2.04
C ILE A 177 5.90 -4.72 -3.03
N VAL A 178 6.11 -4.29 -4.28
CA VAL A 178 6.63 -5.13 -5.36
C VAL A 178 7.81 -4.44 -6.01
N GLU A 179 8.88 -5.19 -6.25
CA GLU A 179 10.07 -4.72 -6.96
C GLU A 179 10.19 -5.41 -8.33
N GLU A 180 10.27 -4.62 -9.39
CA GLU A 180 10.31 -5.04 -10.79
C GLU A 180 11.48 -4.37 -11.50
N SER A 181 12.63 -5.05 -11.59
CA SER A 181 13.84 -4.56 -12.26
C SER A 181 14.35 -3.21 -11.72
N ASN A 182 13.88 -2.10 -12.30
CA ASN A 182 14.23 -0.72 -11.95
C ASN A 182 13.05 0.05 -11.34
N THR A 183 11.97 -0.65 -10.98
CA THR A 183 10.74 -0.06 -10.48
C THR A 183 10.34 -0.67 -9.14
N THR A 184 9.93 0.16 -8.19
CA THR A 184 9.29 -0.27 -6.95
C THR A 184 7.86 0.27 -6.93
N ILE A 185 6.90 -0.61 -6.63
CA ILE A 185 5.48 -0.29 -6.56
C ILE A 185 5.02 -0.46 -5.11
N PHE A 186 4.49 0.61 -4.53
CA PHE A 186 3.78 0.62 -3.27
C PHE A 186 2.29 0.65 -3.59
N ALA A 187 1.58 -0.43 -3.34
CA ALA A 187 0.17 -0.56 -3.70
C ALA A 187 -0.69 -0.75 -2.46
N ASN A 188 -1.84 -0.09 -2.44
CA ASN A 188 -2.79 -0.19 -1.34
C ASN A 188 -4.23 -0.21 -1.86
N THR A 189 -5.08 -0.96 -1.18
CA THR A 189 -6.54 -0.85 -1.31
C THR A 189 -7.20 -0.84 0.05
N SER A 190 -8.29 -0.10 0.19
CA SER A 190 -8.94 0.10 1.48
C SER A 190 -10.46 0.15 1.40
N ILE A 191 -11.08 -0.12 2.55
CA ILE A 191 -12.49 0.05 2.85
C ILE A 191 -12.62 0.80 4.17
N ASN A 192 -13.58 1.72 4.24
CA ASN A 192 -14.03 2.27 5.51
C ASN A 192 -15.35 1.61 5.91
N ILE A 193 -15.46 1.24 7.18
CA ILE A 193 -16.61 0.59 7.78
C ILE A 193 -17.16 1.51 8.88
N ASN A 194 -18.45 1.80 8.77
CA ASN A 194 -19.17 2.62 9.75
C ASN A 194 -19.90 1.68 10.70
N ASP A 195 -19.83 1.95 12.00
CA ASP A 195 -20.61 1.21 13.01
C ASP A 195 -22.13 1.30 12.73
N GLU A 196 -22.58 2.36 12.05
CA GLU A 196 -23.99 2.58 11.75
C GLU A 196 -24.49 1.94 10.44
N THR A 197 -23.66 1.30 9.62
CA THR A 197 -24.12 0.65 8.36
C THR A 197 -24.55 -0.81 8.51
N SER A 198 -25.29 -1.11 9.59
CA SER A 198 -26.48 -1.96 9.47
C SER A 198 -27.76 -1.13 9.16
N ALA A 199 -27.67 0.21 9.20
CA ALA A 199 -28.75 1.14 8.92
C ALA A 199 -28.65 1.75 7.52
N ASN A 200 -28.68 0.92 6.48
CA ASN A 200 -29.44 1.24 5.27
C ASN A 200 -29.67 -0.02 4.44
N LYS A 201 -30.75 -0.73 4.81
CA LYS A 201 -31.42 -1.79 4.07
C LYS A 201 -31.59 -1.42 2.59
N LYS A 202 -30.71 -1.92 1.71
CA LYS A 202 -31.08 -2.19 0.32
C LYS A 202 -30.91 -3.68 0.03
N LYS A 203 -32.01 -4.39 0.33
CA LYS A 203 -32.49 -5.64 -0.29
C LYS A 203 -31.49 -6.33 -1.22
N GLY A 204 -30.88 -7.44 -0.76
CA GLY A 204 -30.65 -8.58 -1.65
C GLY A 204 -29.32 -9.33 -1.53
N GLU A 205 -28.30 -8.82 -0.84
CA GLU A 205 -27.04 -9.54 -0.69
C GLU A 205 -26.74 -9.83 0.78
N LYS A 206 -26.10 -10.97 1.05
CA LYS A 206 -25.77 -11.41 2.42
C LYS A 206 -24.69 -10.50 3.00
N ASP A 207 -25.15 -9.42 3.60
CA ASP A 207 -24.35 -8.41 4.29
C ASP A 207 -23.64 -9.01 5.52
N VAL A 208 -22.43 -8.50 5.79
CA VAL A 208 -21.69 -8.74 7.03
C VAL A 208 -22.48 -8.07 8.16
N ASN A 209 -23.24 -8.86 8.91
CA ASN A 209 -24.14 -8.36 9.95
C ASN A 209 -23.32 -8.00 11.20
N LEU A 210 -22.94 -6.74 11.35
CA LEU A 210 -22.12 -6.23 12.46
C LEU A 210 -22.89 -6.02 13.78
N SER A 211 -24.06 -6.64 13.97
CA SER A 211 -24.89 -6.41 15.17
C SER A 211 -24.62 -7.42 16.31
N ASN A 212 -24.24 -6.86 17.47
CA ASN A 212 -24.30 -7.37 18.86
C ASN A 212 -23.06 -8.05 19.50
N ASN A 213 -22.55 -7.32 20.51
CA ASN A 213 -21.91 -7.71 21.79
C ASN A 213 -20.64 -8.56 21.85
N HIS A 214 -20.10 -9.06 20.75
CA HIS A 214 -18.69 -9.43 20.63
C HIS A 214 -18.35 -9.45 19.13
N ILE A 215 -17.83 -8.33 18.59
CA ILE A 215 -17.39 -8.32 17.19
C ILE A 215 -16.13 -9.16 17.12
N ASP A 216 -16.25 -10.36 16.55
CA ASP A 216 -15.10 -11.12 16.12
C ASP A 216 -14.50 -10.43 14.89
N PHE A 217 -13.53 -9.54 15.13
CA PHE A 217 -12.83 -8.85 14.06
C PHE A 217 -12.10 -9.82 13.14
N ASP A 218 -11.77 -11.04 13.58
CA ASP A 218 -11.10 -12.04 12.76
C ASP A 218 -12.00 -12.50 11.60
N ASP A 219 -13.25 -12.88 11.90
CA ASP A 219 -14.23 -13.23 10.86
C ASP A 219 -14.56 -12.02 9.98
N VAL A 220 -14.70 -10.82 10.55
CA VAL A 220 -14.95 -9.60 9.77
C VAL A 220 -13.82 -9.34 8.77
N ILE A 221 -12.55 -9.40 9.21
CA ILE A 221 -11.37 -9.21 8.35
C ILE A 221 -11.36 -10.26 7.24
N ARG A 222 -11.56 -11.53 7.60
CA ARG A 222 -11.64 -12.62 6.64
C ARG A 222 -12.72 -12.36 5.58
N GLN A 223 -13.93 -11.95 5.99
CA GLN A 223 -15.03 -11.68 5.06
C GLN A 223 -14.74 -10.47 4.15
N ILE A 224 -14.09 -9.42 4.66
CA ILE A 224 -13.66 -8.28 3.84
C ILE A 224 -12.78 -8.73 2.69
N VAL A 225 -11.81 -9.60 2.97
CA VAL A 225 -10.87 -10.13 1.97
C VAL A 225 -11.57 -11.11 1.03
N LEU A 226 -12.26 -12.13 1.55
CA LEU A 226 -12.89 -13.16 0.73
C LEU A 226 -13.94 -12.59 -0.24
N LYS A 227 -14.71 -11.58 0.20
CA LYS A 227 -15.71 -10.90 -0.65
C LYS A 227 -15.15 -9.73 -1.46
N ASN A 228 -13.86 -9.41 -1.32
CA ASN A 228 -13.22 -8.24 -1.93
C ASN A 228 -14.03 -6.95 -1.73
N LEU A 229 -14.25 -6.57 -0.48
CA LEU A 229 -15.05 -5.38 -0.15
C LEU A 229 -14.26 -4.07 -0.30
N PHE A 230 -13.00 -4.11 -0.72
CA PHE A 230 -12.20 -2.91 -0.88
C PHE A 230 -12.73 -2.02 -2.01
N THR A 231 -12.93 -0.75 -1.72
CA THR A 231 -13.57 0.22 -2.63
C THR A 231 -12.58 1.21 -3.21
N ASN A 232 -11.55 1.54 -2.44
CA ASN A 232 -10.56 2.56 -2.74
C ASN A 232 -9.21 1.92 -3.06
N PHE A 233 -8.40 2.58 -3.87
CA PHE A 233 -7.01 2.18 -4.06
C PHE A 233 -6.12 3.39 -4.26
N PHE A 234 -4.88 3.28 -3.84
CA PHE A 234 -3.85 4.24 -4.17
C PHE A 234 -2.48 3.57 -4.17
N GLY A 235 -1.49 4.25 -4.73
CA GLY A 235 -0.14 3.72 -4.73
C GLY A 235 0.88 4.60 -5.43
N PHE A 236 2.15 4.27 -5.21
CA PHE A 236 3.30 4.88 -5.84
C PHE A 236 3.98 3.88 -6.78
N ILE A 237 4.37 4.36 -7.95
CA ILE A 237 5.24 3.68 -8.90
C ILE A 237 6.50 4.52 -9.02
N ILE A 238 7.61 4.00 -8.48
CA ILE A 238 8.92 4.65 -8.47
C ILE A 238 9.79 3.95 -9.50
N THR A 239 10.20 4.64 -10.56
CA THR A 239 11.02 4.06 -11.63
C THR A 239 12.35 4.78 -11.74
N LYS A 240 13.45 4.05 -11.55
CA LYS A 240 14.81 4.54 -11.81
C LYS A 240 15.06 4.58 -13.31
N LYS A 241 15.37 5.76 -13.84
CA LYS A 241 15.88 5.95 -15.20
C LYS A 241 17.37 6.29 -15.16
N HIS A 242 17.98 6.35 -16.33
CA HIS A 242 19.40 6.68 -16.47
C HIS A 242 19.74 8.07 -15.88
N ASP A 243 18.86 9.04 -16.08
CA ASP A 243 19.09 10.47 -15.80
C ASP A 243 18.12 11.05 -14.77
N ASN A 244 17.22 10.25 -14.21
CA ASN A 244 16.23 10.71 -13.23
C ASN A 244 15.55 9.53 -12.52
N VAL A 245 14.79 9.86 -11.47
CA VAL A 245 13.77 9.00 -10.88
C VAL A 245 12.40 9.57 -11.23
N CYS A 246 11.53 8.73 -11.77
CA CYS A 246 10.12 9.04 -12.02
C CYS A 246 9.28 8.51 -10.87
N ILE A 247 8.46 9.38 -10.28
CA ILE A 247 7.50 9.06 -9.23
C ILE A 247 6.13 9.27 -9.84
N THR A 248 5.31 8.22 -9.87
CA THR A 248 3.90 8.31 -10.26
C THR A 248 3.05 7.90 -9.08
N TYR A 249 2.19 8.79 -8.61
CA TYR A 249 1.17 8.47 -7.62
C TYR A 249 -0.19 8.39 -8.28
N VAL A 250 -0.98 7.40 -7.91
CA VAL A 250 -2.35 7.21 -8.42
C VAL A 250 -3.25 6.94 -7.24
N GLU A 251 -4.44 7.54 -7.23
CA GLU A 251 -5.48 7.27 -6.25
C GLU A 251 -6.87 7.31 -6.86
N SER A 252 -7.72 6.41 -6.38
CA SER A 252 -9.14 6.35 -6.67
C SER A 252 -9.89 6.22 -5.36
N ASN A 253 -10.87 7.10 -5.16
CA ASN A 253 -11.75 7.07 -4.02
C ASN A 253 -13.20 6.99 -4.53
N ARG A 254 -13.84 5.83 -4.34
CA ARG A 254 -15.25 5.63 -4.71
C ARG A 254 -16.11 6.31 -3.65
N ASP A 255 -16.55 7.53 -3.98
CA ASP A 255 -17.63 8.29 -3.37
C ASP A 255 -17.94 8.01 -1.89
N ASP A 256 -17.27 8.76 -1.02
CA ASP A 256 -17.91 9.22 0.19
C ASP A 256 -18.90 10.35 -0.20
N LYS A 257 -20.18 10.00 -0.33
CA LYS A 257 -21.29 10.93 -0.64
C LYS A 257 -21.47 12.04 0.42
N SER A 258 -20.66 12.04 1.48
CA SER A 258 -20.72 13.03 2.55
C SER A 258 -19.96 14.33 2.27
N TYR A 259 -19.18 14.43 1.18
CA TYR A 259 -18.42 15.63 0.86
C TYR A 259 -19.17 16.61 -0.08
N PRO A 260 -18.98 17.94 0.08
CA PRO A 260 -19.56 18.96 -0.79
C PRO A 260 -19.00 18.86 -2.23
N GLU A 261 -19.59 19.64 -3.15
CA GLU A 261 -19.39 19.65 -4.62
C GLU A 261 -18.05 19.09 -5.16
N ASP A 262 -18.10 18.35 -6.26
CA ASP A 262 -16.95 17.66 -6.89
C ASP A 262 -15.71 18.56 -7.11
N SER A 263 -15.91 19.87 -7.34
CA SER A 263 -14.82 20.85 -7.46
C SER A 263 -13.98 21.01 -6.19
N ASP A 264 -14.62 21.02 -5.01
CA ASP A 264 -13.91 21.16 -3.73
C ASP A 264 -13.12 19.90 -3.39
N LYS A 265 -13.66 18.72 -3.76
CA LYS A 265 -12.98 17.43 -3.64
C LYS A 265 -11.70 17.42 -4.48
N ARG A 266 -11.77 17.74 -5.78
CA ARG A 266 -10.60 17.77 -6.67
C ARG A 266 -9.56 18.78 -6.22
N LYS A 267 -9.98 19.99 -5.81
CA LYS A 267 -9.07 21.02 -5.30
C LYS A 267 -8.30 20.55 -4.07
N ARG A 268 -8.98 19.92 -3.09
CA ARG A 268 -8.33 19.36 -1.90
C ARG A 268 -7.36 18.23 -2.23
N ARG A 269 -7.77 17.27 -3.08
CA ARG A 269 -6.90 16.18 -3.54
C ARG A 269 -5.64 16.75 -4.23
N ALA A 270 -5.82 17.73 -5.11
CA ALA A 270 -4.72 18.39 -5.79
C ALA A 270 -3.78 19.12 -4.82
N GLN A 271 -4.31 19.79 -3.80
CA GLN A 271 -3.48 20.46 -2.79
C GLN A 271 -2.66 19.45 -1.98
N ASN A 272 -3.25 18.31 -1.59
CA ASN A 272 -2.54 17.25 -0.88
C ASN A 272 -1.41 16.66 -1.74
N MET A 273 -1.69 16.38 -3.02
CA MET A 273 -0.67 15.93 -3.96
C MET A 273 0.43 16.97 -4.14
N LEU A 274 0.08 18.26 -4.28
CA LEU A 274 1.05 19.33 -4.43
C LEU A 274 1.95 19.45 -3.20
N ASN A 275 1.40 19.34 -1.99
CA ASN A 275 2.17 19.33 -0.75
C ASN A 275 3.17 18.17 -0.74
N LEU A 276 2.72 16.95 -1.09
CA LEU A 276 3.59 15.78 -1.17
C LEU A 276 4.68 15.94 -2.25
N MET A 277 4.33 16.45 -3.43
CA MET A 277 5.30 16.74 -4.49
C MET A 277 6.34 17.76 -4.03
N ASN A 278 5.93 18.80 -3.29
CA ASN A 278 6.84 19.80 -2.75
C ASN A 278 7.77 19.22 -1.68
N THR A 279 7.27 18.35 -0.80
CA THR A 279 8.10 17.61 0.18
C THR A 279 9.15 16.76 -0.54
N LEU A 280 8.74 15.95 -1.52
CA LEU A 280 9.66 15.15 -2.34
C LEU A 280 10.71 16.01 -3.06
N LEU A 281 10.30 17.16 -3.61
CA LEU A 281 11.21 18.09 -4.27
C LEU A 281 12.18 18.78 -3.30
N TYR A 282 11.75 19.06 -2.08
CA TYR A 282 12.58 19.68 -1.04
C TYR A 282 13.62 18.69 -0.51
N ASP A 283 13.19 17.48 -0.14
CA ASP A 283 14.05 16.46 0.48
C ASP A 283 15.05 15.85 -0.52
N PHE A 284 14.67 15.74 -1.79
CA PHE A 284 15.49 15.12 -2.83
C PHE A 284 15.95 16.11 -3.91
N LYS A 285 16.05 17.40 -3.56
CA LYS A 285 16.59 18.40 -4.48
C LYS A 285 18.03 18.06 -4.87
N SER A 286 18.32 18.25 -6.14
CA SER A 286 19.66 18.38 -6.71
C SER A 286 19.76 19.74 -7.39
#